data_AF-R2QEQ5-F1
#
_entry.id   AF-R2QEQ5-F1
#
_cell.length_a   1.000
_cell.length_b   1.000
_cell.length_c   1.000
_cell.angle_alpha   90.00
_cell.angle_beta   90.00
_cell.angle_gamma   90.00
#
_symmetry.space_group_name_H-M   'P 1'
#
loop_
_entity.id
_entity.type
_entity.pdbx_description
1 polymer ?
#
loop_
_entity_poly.entity_id
_entity_poly.type
_entity_poly.pdbx_seq_one_letter_code
_entity_poly.pdbx_strand_id
1 'polypeptide(L)' 'MGMDIRLNWEFITEVFKTEEVIVFFARDGQRIVISKGSLTERRLQLLEEQLARCFKGAIVQL' A
#
# COMPACT_ATOMS: atom_id res chain seq x y z
N MET A 1 0.73 11.07 -16.73
CA MET A 1 0.83 9.60 -16.91
C MET A 1 0.58 8.94 -15.56
N GLY A 2 -0.46 8.12 -15.44
CA GLY A 2 -0.82 7.49 -14.17
C GLY A 2 -0.21 6.11 -14.04
N MET A 3 0.65 5.89 -13.03
CA MET A 3 1.14 4.56 -12.69
C MET A 3 -0.06 3.72 -12.18
N ASP A 4 -0.40 2.65 -12.90
CA ASP A 4 -1.42 1.68 -12.48
C ASP A 4 -0.75 0.70 -11.50
N ILE A 5 -0.98 0.91 -10.20
CA ILE A 5 -0.36 0.10 -9.14
C ILE A 5 -1.25 -1.11 -8.91
N ARG A 6 -1.00 -2.19 -9.67
CA ARG A 6 -1.65 -3.48 -9.48
C ARG A 6 -0.85 -4.30 -8.48
N LEU A 7 -1.17 -4.14 -7.19
CA LEU A 7 -0.61 -4.97 -6.14
C LEU A 7 -1.31 -6.33 -6.12
N ASN A 8 -0.53 -7.41 -6.15
CA ASN A 8 -1.06 -8.71 -5.82
C ASN A 8 -1.07 -8.86 -4.29
N TRP A 9 -2.24 -8.58 -3.69
CA TRP A 9 -2.45 -8.56 -2.24
C TRP A 9 -2.14 -9.90 -1.55
N GLU A 10 -2.17 -11.02 -2.28
CA GLU A 10 -1.83 -12.33 -1.71
C GLU A 10 -0.33 -12.46 -1.35
N PHE A 11 0.52 -11.68 -2.02
CA PHE A 11 1.96 -11.68 -1.80
C PHE A 11 2.40 -10.68 -0.74
N ILE A 12 1.55 -9.71 -0.38
CA ILE A 12 1.86 -8.73 0.66
C ILE A 12 1.59 -9.35 2.03
N THR A 13 2.58 -9.30 2.93
CA THR A 13 2.49 -9.83 4.30
C THR A 13 2.28 -8.75 5.33
N GLU A 14 2.86 -7.58 5.10
CA GLU A 14 2.86 -6.47 6.06
C GLU A 14 2.72 -5.15 5.31
N VAL A 15 1.94 -4.25 5.89
CA VAL A 15 1.79 -2.89 5.42
C VAL A 15 2.16 -1.95 6.55
N PHE A 16 3.10 -1.05 6.28
CA PHE A 16 3.52 -0.03 7.21
C PHE A 16 3.02 1.34 6.72
N LYS A 17 2.36 2.07 7.60
CA LYS A 17 1.73 3.35 7.28
C LYS A 17 2.22 4.43 8.23
N THR A 18 2.69 5.53 7.63
CA THR A 18 3.02 6.79 8.33
C THR A 18 2.16 7.90 7.76
N GLU A 19 2.34 9.15 8.20
CA GLU A 19 1.71 10.30 7.56
C GLU A 19 2.14 10.46 6.10
N GLU A 20 3.42 10.27 5.78
CA GLU A 20 4.00 10.61 4.48
C GLU A 20 4.07 9.45 3.48
N VAL A 21 4.23 8.21 3.94
CA VAL A 21 4.46 7.04 3.08
C VAL A 21 3.63 5.82 3.47
N ILE A 22 3.42 4.94 2.50
CA ILE A 22 2.88 3.59 2.68
C ILE A 22 3.92 2.61 2.12
N VAL A 23 4.31 1.63 2.92
CA VAL A 23 5.26 0.58 2.54
C VAL A 23 4.56 -0.77 2.54
N PHE A 24 4.68 -1.51 1.45
CA PHE A 24 4.18 -2.88 1.31
C PHE A 24 5.35 -3.84 1.34
N PHE A 25 5.33 -4.81 2.23
CA PHE A 25 6.32 -5.88 2.32
C PHE A 25 5.75 -7.15 1.71
N ALA A 26 6.45 -7.72 0.74
CA ALA A 26 6.07 -8.95 0.07
C ALA A 26 6.79 -10.18 0.67
N ARG A 27 6.18 -11.36 0.51
CA ARG A 27 6.70 -12.66 0.98
C ARG A 27 8.09 -13.00 0.45
N ASP A 28 8.40 -12.54 -0.75
CA ASP A 28 9.67 -12.76 -1.43
C ASP A 28 10.77 -11.77 -1.00
N GLY A 29 10.47 -10.90 -0.03
CA GLY A 29 11.38 -9.87 0.48
C GLY A 29 11.34 -8.56 -0.32
N GLN A 30 10.55 -8.47 -1.40
CA GLN A 30 10.38 -7.21 -2.11
C GLN A 30 9.62 -6.18 -1.27
N ARG A 31 9.90 -4.90 -1.53
CA ARG A 31 9.25 -3.78 -0.84
C ARG A 31 8.82 -2.74 -1.84
N ILE A 32 7.58 -2.28 -1.70
CA ILE A 32 7.03 -1.21 -2.52
C ILE A 32 6.78 -0.02 -1.60
N VAL A 33 7.39 1.12 -1.92
CA VAL A 33 7.24 2.36 -1.16
C VAL A 33 6.45 3.35 -2.01
N ILE A 34 5.35 3.83 -1.47
CA ILE A 34 4.51 4.85 -2.09
C ILE A 34 4.52 6.09 -1.22
N SER A 35 5.01 7.21 -1.77
CA SER A 35 4.84 8.53 -1.14
C SER A 35 3.40 9.00 -1.33
N LYS A 36 2.71 9.34 -0.24
CA LYS A 36 1.33 9.82 -0.32
C LYS A 36 1.23 11.15 -1.06
N GLY A 37 2.24 12.01 -0.94
CA GLY A 37 2.32 13.28 -1.68
C GLY A 37 2.42 13.10 -3.21
N SER A 38 2.78 11.89 -3.68
CA SER A 38 2.79 11.56 -5.11
C SER A 38 1.43 11.10 -5.64
N LEU A 39 0.46 10.87 -4.75
CA LEU A 39 -0.89 10.44 -5.08
C LEU A 39 -1.88 11.60 -4.99
N THR A 40 -2.90 11.59 -5.84
CA THR A 40 -4.08 12.43 -5.64
C THR A 40 -4.92 11.86 -4.49
N GLU A 41 -5.71 12.69 -3.81
CA GLU A 41 -6.60 12.26 -2.72
C GLU A 41 -7.47 11.07 -3.12
N ARG A 42 -8.07 11.12 -4.32
CA ARG A 42 -8.89 10.02 -4.87
C ARG A 42 -8.11 8.71 -4.97
N ARG A 43 -6.83 8.75 -5.36
CA ARG A 43 -6.00 7.55 -5.47
C ARG A 43 -5.61 7.00 -4.11
N LEU A 44 -5.32 7.88 -3.16
CA LEU A 44 -5.04 7.49 -1.79
C LEU A 44 -6.26 6.79 -1.18
N GLN A 45 -7.45 7.36 -1.32
CA GLN A 45 -8.70 6.74 -0.86
C GLN A 45 -8.92 5.34 -1.49
N LEU A 46 -8.76 5.21 -2.80
CA LEU A 46 -8.90 3.92 -3.47
C LEU A 46 -7.90 2.88 -2.96
N LEU A 47 -6.65 3.29 -2.72
CA LEU A 47 -5.62 2.41 -2.16
C LEU A 47 -5.98 1.97 -0.73
N GLU A 48 -6.49 2.88 0.10
CA GLU A 48 -6.93 2.57 1.47
C GLU A 48 -8.17 1.66 1.50
N GLU A 49 -9.13 1.87 0.60
CA GLU A 49 -10.28 0.98 0.44
C GLU A 49 -9.85 -0.42 -0.01
N GLN A 50 -8.91 -0.53 -0.96
CA GLN A 50 -8.37 -1.81 -1.39
C GLN A 50 -7.61 -2.52 -0.28
N LEU A 51 -6.80 -1.77 0.50
CA LEU A 51 -6.15 -2.28 1.70
C LEU A 51 -7.19 -2.87 2.67
N ALA A 52 -8.22 -2.11 3.03
CA ALA A 52 -9.25 -2.55 3.96
C ALA A 52 -10.05 -3.78 3.46
N ARG A 53 -10.22 -3.91 2.14
CA ARG A 53 -11.01 -4.98 1.54
C ARG A 53 -10.23 -6.26 1.23
N CYS A 54 -8.99 -6.13 0.79
CA CYS A 54 -8.24 -7.23 0.15
C CYS A 54 -7.03 -7.69 0.97
N PHE A 55 -6.47 -6.83 1.82
CA PHE A 55 -5.28 -7.18 2.59
C PHE A 55 -5.64 -8.04 3.81
N LYS A 56 -4.89 -9.14 3.99
CA LYS A 56 -5.09 -10.10 5.08
C LYS A 56 -3.90 -10.20 6.04
N GLY A 57 -2.88 -9.38 5.85
CA GLY A 57 -1.68 -9.36 6.67
C GLY A 57 -1.75 -8.37 7.83
N ALA A 58 -0.60 -8.06 8.42
CA ALA A 58 -0.50 -7.10 9.51
C ALA A 58 -0.41 -5.65 8.99
N ILE A 59 -1.16 -4.73 9.60
CA ILE A 59 -1.03 -3.30 9.37
C ILE A 59 -0.37 -2.67 10.59
N VAL A 60 0.78 -2.04 10.40
CA VAL A 60 1.49 -1.29 11.43
C VAL A 60 1.32 0.21 11.14
N GLN A 61 0.77 0.93 12.13
CA GLN A 61 0.60 2.38 12.08
C GLN A 61 1.46 3.00 13.18
N LEU A 62 2.33 3.95 12.80
CA LEU A 62 3.11 4.77 13.72
C LEU A 62 2.56 6.20 13.79
#